data_AF-D7UA71-F1
#
_entry.id   AF-D7UA71-F1
#
_cell.length_a   1.000
_cell.length_b   1.000
_cell.length_c   1.000
_cell.angle_alpha   90.00
_cell.angle_beta   90.00
_cell.angle_gamma   90.00
#
_symmetry.space_group_name_H-M   'P 1'
#
loop_
_entity.id
_entity.type
_entity.pdbx_description
1 polymer ?
#
loop_
_entity_poly.entity_id
_entity_poly.type
_entity_poly.pdbx_seq_one_letter_code
_entity_poly.pdbx_strand_id
1 'polypeptide(L)'
;MGPEPPFYFNASMFIFEPNLSVYDHLLSTLKITPASTFAEQDYLNMFFKDTYMPITLIYNLGLPMLWRHPEHVDLERTKVVRYCTAGSKPWKYTGQEENMEREDIKMLVKKWWDIYNDESLDYGNSSAKGQP
;
A
#
# COMPACT_ATOMS: atom_id res chain seq x y z
N MET A 1 -28.77 -16.59 -3.89
CA MET A 1 -27.39 -16.06 -3.85
C MET A 1 -27.35 -14.87 -4.81
N GLY A 2 -26.86 -13.72 -4.37
CA GLY A 2 -26.82 -12.50 -5.19
C GLY A 2 -25.73 -12.57 -6.27
N PRO A 3 -25.61 -11.53 -7.11
CA PRO A 3 -24.51 -11.43 -8.07
C PRO A 3 -23.16 -11.43 -7.35
N GLU A 4 -22.13 -11.90 -8.05
CA GLU A 4 -20.74 -11.81 -7.58
C GLU A 4 -20.38 -10.34 -7.30
N PRO A 5 -19.72 -10.03 -6.16
CA PRO A 5 -19.29 -8.67 -5.88
C PRO A 5 -18.36 -8.16 -6.99
N PRO A 6 -18.52 -6.90 -7.44
CA PRO A 6 -17.57 -6.30 -8.36
C PRO A 6 -16.18 -6.27 -7.72
N PHE A 7 -15.09 -6.36 -8.51
CA PHE A 7 -13.79 -6.24 -7.85
C PHE A 7 -13.60 -4.85 -7.28
N TYR A 8 -12.82 -4.83 -6.21
CA TYR A 8 -12.56 -3.66 -5.42
C TYR A 8 -11.07 -3.64 -5.11
N PHE A 9 -10.37 -2.62 -5.62
CA PHE A 9 -8.91 -2.53 -5.48
C PHE A 9 -8.51 -1.66 -4.30
N ASN A 10 -7.30 -1.89 -3.79
CA ASN A 10 -6.72 -1.03 -2.77
C ASN A 10 -5.92 0.13 -3.41
N ALA A 11 -6.28 1.37 -3.07
CA ALA A 11 -5.78 2.58 -3.73
C ALA A 11 -4.35 2.99 -3.37
N SER A 12 -3.70 2.30 -2.44
CA SER A 12 -2.32 2.62 -2.04
C SER A 12 -1.27 2.31 -3.11
N MET A 13 -1.56 1.40 -4.03
CA MET A 13 -0.70 1.10 -5.17
C MET A 13 -1.57 0.72 -6.36
N PHE A 14 -1.43 1.49 -7.43
CA PHE A 14 -2.03 1.26 -8.73
C PHE A 14 -1.15 1.94 -9.78
N ILE A 15 -1.30 1.53 -11.04
CA ILE A 15 -0.58 2.11 -12.17
C ILE A 15 -1.56 3.00 -12.93
N PHE A 16 -1.14 4.21 -13.27
CA PHE A 16 -1.94 5.13 -14.07
C PHE A 16 -1.07 5.90 -15.06
N GLU A 17 -1.69 6.38 -16.13
CA GLU A 17 -1.08 7.30 -17.08
C GLU A 17 -1.47 8.74 -16.72
N PRO A 18 -0.51 9.64 -16.45
CA PRO A 18 -0.82 11.04 -16.17
C PRO A 18 -1.55 11.69 -17.35
N ASN A 19 -2.73 12.24 -17.09
CA ASN A 19 -3.58 12.83 -18.12
C ASN A 19 -4.41 14.00 -17.55
N LEU A 20 -4.32 15.17 -18.17
CA LEU A 20 -5.03 16.37 -17.70
C LEU A 20 -6.56 16.23 -17.76
N SER A 21 -7.10 15.60 -18.78
CA SER A 21 -8.54 15.36 -18.88
C SER A 21 -9.03 14.42 -17.77
N VAL A 22 -8.26 13.38 -17.45
CA VAL A 22 -8.56 12.49 -16.31
C VAL A 22 -8.50 13.25 -15.00
N TYR A 23 -7.50 14.11 -14.81
CA TYR A 23 -7.38 14.98 -13.63
C TYR A 23 -8.61 15.91 -13.46
N ASP A 24 -9.03 16.59 -14.52
CA ASP A 24 -10.19 17.50 -14.48
C ASP A 24 -11.49 16.73 -14.18
N HIS A 25 -11.64 15.53 -14.75
CA HIS A 25 -12.76 14.63 -14.46
C HIS A 25 -12.74 14.10 -13.02
N LEU A 26 -11.58 13.74 -12.50
CA LEU A 26 -11.43 13.38 -11.08
C LEU A 26 -11.87 14.56 -10.21
N LEU A 27 -11.34 15.76 -10.43
CA LEU A 27 -11.67 16.91 -9.59
C LEU A 27 -13.16 17.29 -9.66
N SER A 28 -13.76 17.26 -10.85
CA SER A 28 -15.19 17.59 -11.04
C SER A 28 -16.11 16.56 -10.38
N THR A 29 -15.81 15.26 -10.51
CA THR A 29 -16.63 14.21 -9.89
C THR A 29 -16.42 14.15 -8.38
N LEU A 30 -15.21 14.39 -7.88
CA LEU A 30 -14.93 14.43 -6.44
C LEU A 30 -15.81 15.47 -5.72
N LYS A 31 -15.98 16.66 -6.31
CA LYS A 31 -16.79 17.75 -5.73
C LYS A 31 -18.27 17.40 -5.52
N ILE A 32 -18.80 16.49 -6.32
CA ILE A 32 -20.22 16.08 -6.27
C ILE A 32 -20.40 14.69 -5.64
N THR A 33 -19.31 13.97 -5.37
CA THR A 33 -19.37 12.62 -4.78
C THR A 33 -19.54 12.73 -3.27
N PRO A 34 -20.56 12.09 -2.68
CA PRO A 34 -20.71 12.03 -1.23
C PRO A 34 -19.49 11.36 -0.57
N ALA A 35 -19.06 11.89 0.57
CA ALA A 35 -18.00 11.26 1.35
C ALA A 35 -18.41 9.86 1.82
N SER A 36 -17.48 8.91 1.72
CA SER A 36 -17.65 7.54 2.19
C SER A 36 -16.70 7.24 3.36
N THR A 37 -16.88 6.07 3.98
CA THR A 37 -16.03 5.62 5.09
C THR A 37 -14.60 5.30 4.64
N PHE A 38 -14.40 4.90 3.38
CA PHE A 38 -13.07 4.66 2.81
C PHE A 38 -12.72 5.72 1.77
N ALA A 39 -12.45 6.94 2.26
CA ALA A 39 -12.01 8.14 1.56
C ALA A 39 -11.61 7.99 0.07
N GLU A 40 -10.32 8.01 -0.26
CA GLU A 40 -9.85 7.98 -1.65
C GLU A 40 -10.10 6.64 -2.33
N GLN A 41 -10.10 5.54 -1.58
CA GLN A 41 -10.23 4.20 -2.14
C GLN A 41 -11.61 3.96 -2.75
N ASP A 42 -12.68 4.28 -2.05
CA ASP A 42 -14.04 4.13 -2.57
C ASP A 42 -14.25 5.04 -3.78
N TYR A 43 -13.78 6.28 -3.68
CA TYR A 43 -13.89 7.26 -4.75
C TYR A 43 -13.19 6.78 -6.02
N LEU A 44 -11.96 6.27 -5.92
CA LEU A 44 -11.21 5.76 -7.08
C LEU A 44 -11.80 4.45 -7.61
N ASN A 45 -12.33 3.58 -6.76
CA ASN A 45 -13.06 2.38 -7.21
C ASN A 45 -14.32 2.75 -7.99
N MET A 46 -15.08 3.76 -7.54
CA MET A 46 -16.24 4.27 -8.25
C MET A 46 -15.83 4.90 -9.60
N PHE A 47 -14.81 5.76 -9.59
CA PHE A 47 -14.39 6.51 -10.77
C PHE A 47 -13.81 5.59 -11.86
N PHE A 48 -12.99 4.61 -11.49
CA PHE A 48 -12.33 3.71 -12.42
C PHE A 48 -13.06 2.36 -12.60
N LYS A 49 -14.28 2.19 -12.09
CA LYS A 49 -15.02 0.91 -12.06
C LYS A 49 -15.05 0.15 -13.40
N ASP A 50 -15.06 0.87 -14.52
CA ASP A 50 -15.19 0.31 -15.87
C ASP A 50 -13.84 0.08 -16.57
N THR A 51 -12.74 0.53 -15.97
CA THR A 51 -11.40 0.54 -16.60
C THR A 51 -10.30 -0.08 -15.74
N TYR A 52 -10.53 -0.25 -14.44
CA TYR A 52 -9.49 -0.79 -13.56
C TYR A 52 -9.21 -2.26 -13.89
N MET A 53 -7.96 -2.66 -13.64
CA MET A 53 -7.54 -4.05 -13.66
C MET A 53 -6.85 -4.39 -12.34
N PRO A 54 -7.14 -5.56 -11.73
CA PRO A 54 -6.54 -5.93 -10.47
C PRO A 54 -5.04 -6.19 -10.65
N ILE A 55 -4.24 -5.66 -9.72
CA ILE A 55 -2.82 -6.02 -9.59
C ILE A 55 -2.68 -7.23 -8.65
N THR A 56 -1.71 -8.09 -8.92
CA THR A 56 -1.46 -9.27 -8.08
C THR A 56 -1.06 -8.87 -6.67
N LEU A 57 -1.46 -9.68 -5.68
CA LEU A 57 -1.21 -9.42 -4.26
C LEU A 57 0.26 -9.11 -3.92
N ILE A 58 1.22 -9.71 -4.63
CA ILE A 58 2.66 -9.48 -4.40
C ILE A 58 3.11 -8.01 -4.61
N TYR A 59 2.36 -7.21 -5.36
CA TYR A 59 2.63 -5.78 -5.58
C TYR A 59 1.81 -4.86 -4.67
N ASN A 60 0.99 -5.41 -3.77
CA ASN A 60 0.12 -4.61 -2.91
C ASN A 60 -0.28 -5.34 -1.61
N LEU A 61 0.63 -6.13 -1.03
CA LEU A 61 0.32 -7.01 0.09
C LEU A 61 -0.08 -6.19 1.32
N GLY A 62 -1.35 -6.28 1.71
CA GLY A 62 -1.83 -5.77 2.99
C GLY A 62 -1.52 -6.76 4.10
N LEU A 63 -0.97 -6.29 5.22
CA LEU A 63 -0.59 -7.17 6.35
C LEU A 63 -1.68 -8.13 6.83
N PRO A 64 -2.99 -7.76 6.88
CA PRO A 64 -4.03 -8.70 7.29
C PRO A 64 -4.07 -10.01 6.52
N MET A 65 -3.55 -10.05 5.29
CA MET A 65 -3.46 -11.27 4.50
C MET A 65 -2.59 -12.33 5.16
N LEU A 66 -1.60 -11.95 5.97
CA LEU A 66 -0.70 -12.86 6.68
C LEU A 66 -1.41 -13.79 7.68
N TRP A 67 -2.59 -13.38 8.19
CA TRP A 67 -3.35 -14.18 9.15
C TRP A 67 -4.79 -14.45 8.73
N ARG A 68 -5.32 -13.74 7.73
CA ARG A 68 -6.66 -14.01 7.17
C ARG A 68 -6.62 -15.04 6.04
N HIS A 69 -5.59 -14.99 5.21
CA HIS A 69 -5.43 -15.83 4.02
C HIS A 69 -3.95 -16.20 3.79
N PRO A 70 -3.28 -16.81 4.79
CA PRO A 70 -1.85 -17.12 4.70
C PRO A 70 -1.51 -18.04 3.52
N GLU A 71 -2.45 -18.87 3.06
CA GLU A 71 -2.33 -19.75 1.90
C GLU A 71 -2.08 -19.00 0.58
N HIS A 72 -2.38 -17.71 0.53
CA HIS A 72 -2.20 -16.85 -0.65
C HIS A 72 -0.98 -15.93 -0.54
N VAL A 73 -0.21 -16.01 0.55
CA VAL A 73 0.94 -15.14 0.78
C VAL A 73 2.25 -15.88 0.59
N ASP A 74 3.06 -15.39 -0.34
CA ASP A 74 4.46 -15.77 -0.51
C ASP A 74 5.32 -14.52 -0.26
N LEU A 75 5.91 -14.46 0.94
CA LEU A 75 6.74 -13.32 1.34
C LEU A 75 8.06 -13.22 0.57
N GLU A 76 8.59 -14.32 0.02
CA GLU A 76 9.82 -14.30 -0.77
C GLU A 76 9.58 -13.67 -2.14
N ARG A 77 8.39 -13.90 -2.72
CA ARG A 77 7.99 -13.31 -4.00
C ARG A 77 7.37 -11.92 -3.86
N THR A 78 6.96 -11.54 -2.67
CA THR A 78 6.36 -10.22 -2.39
C THR A 78 7.32 -9.08 -2.72
N LYS A 79 6.82 -8.06 -3.42
CA LYS A 79 7.58 -6.88 -3.87
C LYS A 79 7.21 -5.63 -3.09
N VAL A 80 5.96 -5.49 -2.69
CA VAL A 80 5.47 -4.31 -1.96
C VAL A 80 4.59 -4.76 -0.80
N VAL A 81 4.91 -4.25 0.39
CA VAL A 81 4.18 -4.49 1.64
C VAL A 81 3.55 -3.20 2.12
N ARG A 82 2.31 -3.29 2.60
CA ARG A 82 1.57 -2.18 3.17
C ARG A 82 1.21 -2.39 4.61
N TYR A 83 1.80 -1.53 5.42
CA TYR A 83 1.51 -1.37 6.84
C TYR A 83 0.19 -0.59 7.01
N CYS A 84 -0.94 -1.28 6.83
CA CYS A 84 -2.30 -0.70 6.85
C CYS A 84 -3.12 -1.05 8.10
N THR A 85 -2.53 -1.74 9.07
CA THR A 85 -3.20 -2.14 10.33
C THR A 85 -2.75 -1.26 11.49
N ALA A 86 -3.58 -1.09 12.52
CA ALA A 86 -3.16 -0.43 13.76
C ALA A 86 -1.87 -1.08 14.32
N GLY A 87 -0.95 -0.26 14.85
CA GLY A 87 0.36 -0.71 15.33
C GLY A 87 1.38 -1.07 14.24
N SER A 88 0.95 -1.31 13.01
CA SER A 88 1.86 -1.85 11.98
C SER A 88 2.83 -0.84 11.38
N LYS A 89 2.59 0.47 11.53
CA LYS A 89 3.49 1.50 10.97
C LYS A 89 4.88 1.33 11.59
N PRO A 90 5.94 1.03 10.81
CA PRO A 90 7.24 0.66 11.38
C PRO A 90 7.83 1.71 12.34
N TRP A 91 7.65 2.99 12.03
CA TRP A 91 8.11 4.12 12.86
C TRP A 91 7.28 4.37 14.15
N LYS A 92 6.17 3.65 14.35
CA LYS A 92 5.35 3.67 15.58
C LYS A 92 5.17 2.27 16.16
N TYR A 93 5.94 1.30 15.70
CA TYR A 93 5.74 -0.09 16.04
C TYR A 93 6.11 -0.34 17.51
N THR A 94 5.13 -0.82 18.29
CA THR A 94 5.32 -1.19 19.70
C THR A 94 5.28 -2.70 19.92
N GLY A 95 4.66 -3.44 18.99
CA GLY A 95 4.39 -4.87 19.11
C GLY A 95 3.22 -5.22 20.03
N GLN A 96 2.44 -4.24 20.50
CA GLN A 96 1.35 -4.46 21.47
C GLN A 96 -0.03 -4.60 20.82
N GLU A 97 -0.22 -4.04 19.63
CA GLU A 97 -1.48 -4.13 18.91
C GLU A 97 -1.73 -5.53 18.35
N GLU A 98 -2.99 -5.82 18.02
CA GLU A 98 -3.44 -7.13 17.58
C GLU A 98 -2.62 -7.67 16.39
N ASN A 99 -2.11 -8.90 16.53
CA ASN A 99 -1.27 -9.62 15.58
C ASN A 99 0.14 -9.02 15.40
N MET A 100 0.50 -7.94 16.08
CA MET A 100 1.84 -7.34 15.95
C MET A 100 2.92 -8.19 16.61
N GLU A 101 2.58 -9.11 17.50
CA GLU A 101 3.52 -10.04 18.12
C GLU A 101 4.11 -11.07 17.16
N ARG A 102 3.58 -11.19 15.94
CA ARG A 102 3.98 -12.21 14.95
C ARG A 102 5.40 -11.98 14.41
N GLU A 103 6.09 -13.09 14.16
CA GLU A 103 7.47 -13.08 13.67
C GLU A 103 7.60 -12.55 12.24
N ASP A 104 6.62 -12.83 11.38
CA ASP A 104 6.60 -12.28 10.02
C ASP A 104 6.46 -10.74 10.02
N ILE A 105 5.63 -10.18 10.91
CA ILE A 105 5.52 -8.72 11.08
C ILE A 105 6.80 -8.12 11.64
N LYS A 106 7.38 -8.70 12.70
CA LYS A 106 8.66 -8.24 13.25
C LYS A 106 9.76 -8.22 12.20
N MET A 107 9.82 -9.26 11.37
CA MET A 107 10.77 -9.36 10.25
C MET A 107 10.55 -8.24 9.22
N LEU A 108 9.30 -7.96 8.84
CA LEU A 108 8.96 -6.87 7.92
C LEU A 108 9.26 -5.49 8.51
N VAL A 109 9.00 -5.26 9.80
CA VAL A 109 9.35 -4.01 10.50
C VAL A 109 10.86 -3.84 10.56
N LYS A 110 11.61 -4.91 10.86
CA LYS A 110 13.08 -4.89 10.84
C LYS A 110 13.61 -4.51 9.47
N LYS A 111 13.12 -5.12 8.39
CA LYS A 111 13.53 -4.78 7.01
C LYS A 111 13.30 -3.30 6.68
N TRP A 112 12.22 -2.70 7.17
CA TRP A 112 11.96 -1.27 6.99
C TRP A 112 13.00 -0.42 7.73
N TRP A 113 13.30 -0.75 8.99
CA TRP A 113 14.30 -0.04 9.78
C TRP A 113 15.73 -0.26 9.28
N ASP A 114 16.05 -1.43 8.74
CA ASP A 114 17.35 -1.70 8.11
C ASP A 114 17.59 -0.72 6.94
N ILE A 115 16.55 -0.40 6.16
CA ILE A 115 16.63 0.60 5.07
C ILE A 115 16.70 2.02 5.63
N TYR A 116 15.84 2.37 6.61
CA TYR A 116 15.82 3.71 7.19
C TYR A 116 17.15 4.09 7.87
N ASN A 117 17.80 3.13 8.52
CA ASN A 117 19.07 3.34 9.22
C ASN A 117 20.29 3.18 8.29
N ASP A 118 20.10 2.88 7.01
CA ASP A 118 21.20 2.81 6.05
C ASP A 118 21.58 4.22 5.60
N GLU A 119 22.54 4.82 6.31
CA GLU A 119 23.07 6.17 6.00
C GLU A 119 23.61 6.28 4.57
N SER A 120 23.95 5.16 3.89
CA SER A 120 24.40 5.23 2.49
C SER A 120 23.29 5.66 1.52
N LEU A 121 22.03 5.53 1.94
CA LEU A 121 20.84 5.97 1.20
C LEU A 121 20.46 7.42 1.51
N ASP A 122 21.14 8.08 2.46
CA ASP A 122 20.84 9.46 2.80
C ASP A 122 21.11 10.41 1.62
N TYR A 123 20.16 11.31 1.41
CA TYR A 123 20.26 12.33 0.38
C TYR A 123 21.45 13.26 0.65
N GLY A 124 22.46 13.23 -0.22
CA GLY A 124 23.66 14.07 -0.12
C GLY A 124 24.95 13.34 0.30
N ASN A 125 24.89 12.06 0.70
CA ASN A 125 26.09 11.27 1.01
C ASN A 125 26.90 10.87 -0.24
N SER A 126 26.33 11.01 -1.44
CA SER A 126 27.02 10.76 -2.72
C SER A 126 27.96 11.90 -3.15
N SER A 127 27.78 13.12 -2.63
CA SER A 127 28.68 14.26 -2.91
C SER A 127 29.90 14.36 -1.99
N ALA A 128 29.97 13.56 -0.91
CA ALA A 128 31.10 13.54 0.02
C ALA A 128 32.15 12.47 -0.29
N LYS A 129 31.86 11.51 -1.19
CA LYS A 129 32.81 10.47 -1.64
C LYS A 129 33.46 10.78 -3.00
N GLY A 130 33.41 12.03 -3.43
CA GLY A 130 34.21 12.52 -4.56
C GLY A 130 35.50 13.16 -4.06
N GLN A 131 36.56 12.38 -3.85
CA GLN A 131 37.94 12.88 -3.77
C GLN A 131 38.92 11.72 -4.07
N PRO A 132 40.07 11.99 -4.70
CA PRO A 132 40.36 12.76 -5.91
C PRO A 132 40.49 11.87 -7.17
#